data_AF-A0A0S7YJ05-F1
#
_entry.id   AF-A0A0S7YJ05-F1
#
_cell.length_a   1.000
_cell.length_b   1.000
_cell.length_c   1.000
_cell.angle_alpha   90.00
_cell.angle_beta   90.00
_cell.angle_gamma   90.00
#
_symmetry.space_group_name_H-M   'P 1'
#
loop_
_entity.id
_entity.type
_entity.pdbx_description
1 polymer ?
#
loop_
_entity_poly.entity_id
_entity_poly.type
_entity_poly.pdbx_seq_one_letter_code
_entity_poly.pdbx_strand_id
1 'polypeptide(L)'
;MLDVERTTLGRVVIVDVRDKIAKAQILDETFTGAIQFGQRVKSVSPLPSPATTHLTAPGVAETGSQPDRNAPAGVGISVQEVVTLLRSPIPVQKTKGARLVVRFYPKHAQLLAVVEDELLKGYKAKTGDKRYVEAMGWLCNALGRSGQAQYKDTLEEVAKNAKHRKIRGYAGKNFKRLR
;
A
#
# COMPACT_ATOMS: atom_id res chain seq x y z
N MET A 1 10.73 -12.33 -35.60
CA MET A 1 11.88 -11.70 -34.93
C MET A 1 11.40 -11.27 -33.55
N LEU A 2 11.93 -11.84 -32.46
CA LEU A 2 11.70 -11.31 -31.11
C LEU A 2 12.79 -10.27 -30.83
N ASP A 3 12.37 -9.05 -30.54
CA ASP A 3 13.24 -8.02 -29.96
C ASP A 3 13.51 -8.41 -28.50
N VAL A 4 14.78 -8.63 -28.17
CA VAL A 4 15.23 -8.92 -26.80
C VAL A 4 16.07 -7.72 -26.38
N GLU A 5 15.46 -6.80 -25.65
CA GLU A 5 16.18 -5.68 -25.07
C GLU A 5 17.14 -6.18 -23.98
N ARG A 6 18.42 -5.85 -24.13
CA ARG A 6 19.47 -6.14 -23.14
C ARG A 6 19.28 -5.24 -21.93
N THR A 7 18.96 -5.80 -20.76
CA THR A 7 18.97 -5.10 -19.48
C THR A 7 20.38 -5.05 -18.90
N THR A 8 20.92 -3.84 -18.73
CA THR A 8 22.20 -3.60 -18.04
C THR A 8 21.96 -3.71 -16.53
N LEU A 9 22.39 -4.81 -15.91
CA LEU A 9 22.33 -4.96 -14.45
C LEU A 9 23.57 -4.32 -13.80
N GLY A 10 23.36 -3.73 -12.61
CA GLY A 10 24.40 -3.07 -11.83
C GLY A 10 25.57 -3.98 -11.41
N ARG A 11 26.60 -3.41 -10.78
CA ARG A 11 27.80 -4.16 -10.37
C ARG A 11 27.47 -5.07 -9.19
N VAL A 12 27.54 -6.39 -9.42
CA VAL A 12 27.27 -7.43 -8.42
C VAL A 12 28.59 -8.00 -7.90
N VAL A 13 28.79 -8.03 -6.58
CA VAL A 13 29.96 -8.65 -5.96
C VAL A 13 29.56 -9.98 -5.35
N ILE A 14 30.26 -11.04 -5.75
CA ILE A 14 30.07 -12.39 -5.20
C ILE A 14 30.80 -12.44 -3.85
N VAL A 15 30.06 -12.72 -2.80
CA VAL A 15 30.55 -12.70 -1.41
C VAL A 15 31.04 -14.08 -0.97
N ASP A 16 30.43 -15.15 -1.48
CA ASP A 16 30.82 -16.54 -1.16
C ASP A 16 30.43 -17.50 -2.28
N VAL A 17 31.23 -18.54 -2.52
CA VAL A 17 30.93 -19.60 -3.50
C VAL A 17 31.21 -20.95 -2.86
N ARG A 18 30.20 -21.82 -2.80
CA ARG A 18 30.35 -23.23 -2.39
C ARG A 18 29.75 -24.13 -3.45
N ASP A 19 30.56 -25.07 -3.93
CA ASP A 19 30.24 -25.99 -5.03
C ASP A 19 29.70 -25.25 -6.27
N LYS A 20 28.39 -25.36 -6.52
CA LYS A 20 27.70 -24.80 -7.70
C LYS A 20 26.81 -23.59 -7.37
N ILE A 21 26.84 -23.07 -6.15
CA ILE A 21 25.98 -21.97 -5.71
C ILE A 21 26.84 -20.82 -5.18
N ALA A 22 26.64 -19.63 -5.78
CA ALA A 22 27.26 -18.39 -5.37
C ALA A 22 26.25 -17.50 -4.62
N LYS A 23 26.69 -16.90 -3.52
CA LYS A 23 25.96 -15.87 -2.79
C LYS A 23 26.54 -14.52 -3.18
N ALA A 24 25.71 -13.63 -3.70
CA ALA A 24 26.14 -12.33 -4.18
C ALA A 24 25.34 -11.19 -3.55
N GLN A 25 25.98 -10.03 -3.44
CA GLN A 25 25.39 -8.79 -2.95
C GLN A 25 25.44 -7.73 -4.06
N ILE A 26 24.30 -7.11 -4.34
CA ILE A 26 24.17 -6.06 -5.35
C ILE A 26 24.65 -4.76 -4.70
N LEU A 27 25.71 -4.13 -5.24
CA LEU A 27 26.30 -2.93 -4.63
C LEU A 27 25.58 -1.64 -5.02
N ASP A 28 25.18 -1.46 -6.29
CA ASP A 28 24.43 -0.29 -6.74
C ASP A 28 23.65 -0.57 -8.03
N GLU A 29 22.35 -0.24 -8.04
CA GLU A 29 21.52 -0.11 -9.24
C GLU A 29 21.23 1.38 -9.46
N THR A 30 22.05 2.05 -10.26
CA THR A 30 21.81 3.46 -10.60
C THR A 30 20.89 3.54 -11.82
N PHE A 31 19.59 3.70 -11.60
CA PHE A 31 18.66 4.14 -12.65
C PHE A 31 18.84 5.65 -12.84
N THR A 32 19.09 6.15 -14.06
CA THR A 32 19.17 7.58 -14.35
C THR A 32 17.78 8.21 -14.13
N GLY A 33 17.57 8.76 -12.94
CA GLY A 33 16.26 9.25 -12.43
C GLY A 33 15.92 8.77 -11.03
N ALA A 34 16.72 7.89 -10.41
CA ALA A 34 16.51 7.44 -9.04
C ALA A 34 16.95 8.54 -8.04
N ILE A 35 15.99 9.07 -7.28
CA ILE A 35 16.25 9.96 -6.15
C ILE A 35 16.76 9.09 -4.98
N GLN A 36 17.97 9.37 -4.49
CA GLN A 36 18.54 8.69 -3.33
C GLN A 36 17.94 9.18 -2.00
N PHE A 37 17.88 8.29 -1.02
CA PHE A 37 17.34 8.59 0.30
C PHE A 37 18.34 9.45 1.11
N GLY A 38 18.00 10.72 1.36
CA GLY A 38 18.80 11.62 2.22
C GLY A 38 19.03 13.05 1.71
N GLN A 39 18.59 13.40 0.49
CA GLN A 39 18.86 14.73 -0.06
C GLN A 39 17.85 15.78 0.43
N ARG A 40 18.31 16.74 1.27
CA ARG A 40 17.55 17.96 1.65
C ARG A 40 17.64 18.99 0.53
N VAL A 41 16.50 19.35 -0.06
CA VAL A 41 16.42 20.49 -0.98
C VAL A 41 16.22 21.76 -0.16
N LYS A 42 17.25 22.58 -0.05
CA LYS A 42 17.12 23.99 0.36
C LYS A 42 17.22 24.83 -0.91
N SER A 43 16.12 25.51 -1.22
CA SER A 43 15.95 26.45 -2.32
C SER A 43 17.06 27.50 -2.35
N VAL A 44 17.63 27.76 -3.53
CA VAL A 44 18.05 29.09 -4.01
C VAL A 44 18.03 29.06 -5.54
N SER A 45 17.09 29.79 -6.16
CA SER A 45 17.28 30.37 -7.49
C SER A 45 18.03 31.71 -7.33
N PRO A 46 18.76 32.22 -8.36
CA PRO A 46 18.12 33.22 -9.23
C PRO A 46 18.59 33.27 -10.71
N LEU A 47 17.62 33.29 -11.65
CA LEU A 47 17.32 34.28 -12.74
C LEU A 47 18.45 34.94 -13.59
N PRO A 48 18.20 35.60 -14.76
CA PRO A 48 16.94 35.87 -15.53
C PRO A 48 17.04 35.69 -17.09
N SER A 49 15.95 35.54 -17.87
CA SER A 49 15.20 36.58 -18.64
C SER A 49 14.62 35.92 -19.93
N PRO A 50 13.72 36.54 -20.74
CA PRO A 50 12.40 37.12 -20.45
C PRO A 50 11.29 36.64 -21.44
N ALA A 51 10.01 36.97 -21.14
CA ALA A 51 8.83 37.01 -22.05
C ALA A 51 8.26 35.63 -22.50
N THR A 52 6.97 35.26 -22.41
CA THR A 52 5.67 35.95 -22.45
C THR A 52 4.57 35.04 -21.84
N THR A 53 3.73 35.59 -20.96
CA THR A 53 2.25 35.43 -20.75
C THR A 53 1.52 34.34 -21.59
N HIS A 54 0.60 33.45 -21.16
CA HIS A 54 -0.58 33.56 -20.27
C HIS A 54 -1.37 32.20 -20.23
N LEU A 55 -2.17 31.94 -19.16
CA LEU A 55 -3.42 31.10 -19.06
C LEU A 55 -3.27 29.55 -19.04
N THR A 56 -3.85 28.70 -18.17
CA THR A 56 -4.98 28.73 -17.19
C THR A 56 -4.88 27.50 -16.22
N ALA A 57 -5.37 27.66 -14.98
CA ALA A 57 -5.44 26.77 -13.78
C ALA A 57 -6.26 25.43 -13.89
N PRO A 58 -6.51 24.62 -12.81
CA PRO A 58 -5.81 24.34 -11.53
C PRO A 58 -5.71 22.82 -11.09
N GLY A 59 -4.85 22.52 -10.10
CA GLY A 59 -5.00 21.45 -9.08
C GLY A 59 -4.50 20.05 -9.48
N VAL A 60 -3.63 19.35 -8.73
CA VAL A 60 -3.81 18.91 -7.34
C VAL A 60 -2.44 18.72 -6.67
N ALA A 61 -2.40 19.16 -5.41
CA ALA A 61 -1.30 19.16 -4.45
C ALA A 61 -0.47 17.88 -4.34
N GLU A 62 0.86 18.03 -4.45
CA GLU A 62 1.85 17.15 -3.84
C GLU A 62 1.91 17.47 -2.33
N THR A 63 1.53 16.52 -1.48
CA THR A 63 1.73 16.62 -0.03
C THR A 63 2.78 15.61 0.40
N GLY A 64 3.96 16.12 0.78
CA GLY A 64 5.01 15.37 1.45
C GLY A 64 4.48 14.74 2.74
N SER A 65 4.80 13.46 2.96
CA SER A 65 4.39 12.76 4.17
C SER A 65 5.54 12.71 5.17
N GLN A 66 5.43 13.57 6.20
CA GLN A 66 6.23 13.54 7.42
C GLN A 66 6.04 12.19 8.17
N PRO A 67 7.05 11.71 8.91
CA PRO A 67 6.91 10.54 9.76
C PRO A 67 6.05 10.90 10.98
N ASP A 68 4.79 10.43 10.95
CA ASP A 68 3.83 10.62 12.04
C ASP A 68 4.28 9.84 13.28
N ARG A 69 4.40 10.54 14.42
CA ARG A 69 5.01 10.08 15.68
C ARG A 69 4.14 9.09 16.47
N ASN A 70 3.20 8.39 15.82
CA ASN A 70 2.12 7.66 16.48
C ASN A 70 2.22 6.12 16.40
N ALA A 71 3.43 5.58 16.19
CA ALA A 71 3.64 4.13 16.24
C ALA A 71 3.58 3.62 17.71
N PRO A 72 2.83 2.55 18.01
CA PRO A 72 2.85 1.93 19.33
C PRO A 72 4.24 1.36 19.57
N ALA A 73 4.84 1.76 20.69
CA ALA A 73 6.16 1.35 21.12
C ALA A 73 6.28 -0.18 21.12
N GLY A 74 7.12 -0.72 20.22
CA GLY A 74 7.43 -2.16 20.16
C GLY A 74 7.40 -2.76 18.75
N VAL A 75 6.87 -2.06 17.75
CA VAL A 75 6.91 -2.51 16.36
C VAL A 75 7.43 -1.36 15.51
N GLY A 76 8.61 -1.51 14.92
CA GLY A 76 9.23 -0.51 14.02
C GLY A 76 8.50 -0.32 12.70
N ILE A 77 7.17 -0.50 12.68
CA ILE A 77 6.33 -0.32 11.51
C ILE A 77 5.46 0.93 11.73
N SER A 78 5.77 1.95 10.95
CA SER A 78 5.11 3.24 10.92
C SER A 78 3.71 3.12 10.31
N VAL A 79 2.80 4.01 10.70
CA VAL A 79 1.44 4.08 10.12
C VAL A 79 1.48 4.16 8.59
N GLN A 80 2.41 4.95 8.04
CA GLN A 80 2.59 5.10 6.59
C GLN A 80 3.02 3.81 5.90
N GLU A 81 3.87 2.98 6.54
CA GLU A 81 4.24 1.68 5.98
C GLU A 81 3.03 0.74 5.91
N VAL A 82 2.15 0.79 6.92
CA VAL A 82 0.89 0.04 6.88
C VAL A 82 0.00 0.50 5.73
N VAL A 83 -0.10 1.82 5.48
CA VAL A 83 -0.83 2.37 4.34
C VAL A 83 -0.24 1.88 3.02
N THR A 84 1.08 1.90 2.86
CA THR A 84 1.78 1.38 1.67
C THR A 84 1.46 -0.11 1.45
N LEU A 85 1.45 -0.92 2.51
CA LEU A 85 1.09 -2.33 2.43
C LEU A 85 -0.36 -2.56 2.00
N LEU A 86 -1.29 -1.73 2.48
CA LEU A 86 -2.72 -1.83 2.14
C LEU A 86 -3.00 -1.46 0.67
N ARG A 87 -2.30 -0.45 0.16
CA ARG A 87 -2.45 0.02 -1.23
C ARG A 87 -1.70 -0.85 -2.25
N SER A 88 -0.75 -1.66 -1.80
CA SER A 88 0.05 -2.52 -2.66
C SER A 88 -0.83 -3.44 -3.53
N PRO A 89 -0.53 -3.63 -4.83
CA PRO A 89 -1.27 -4.55 -5.69
C PRO A 89 -1.11 -6.02 -5.27
N ILE A 90 -0.13 -6.32 -4.43
CA ILE A 90 0.20 -7.69 -4.01
C ILE A 90 -0.75 -8.12 -2.87
N PRO A 91 -1.60 -9.16 -3.06
CA PRO A 91 -2.61 -9.54 -2.07
C PRO A 91 -2.01 -10.00 -0.73
N VAL A 92 -0.80 -10.56 -0.75
CA VAL A 92 -0.06 -10.94 0.46
C VAL A 92 0.31 -9.71 1.28
N GLN A 93 0.71 -8.60 0.63
CA GLN A 93 1.06 -7.36 1.32
C GLN A 93 -0.19 -6.69 1.91
N LYS A 94 -1.31 -6.65 1.15
CA LYS A 94 -2.60 -6.18 1.67
C LYS A 94 -3.02 -6.93 2.92
N THR A 95 -2.89 -8.26 2.89
CA THR A 95 -3.21 -9.12 4.03
C THR A 95 -2.34 -8.81 5.24
N LYS A 96 -1.02 -8.62 5.04
CA LYS A 96 -0.11 -8.22 6.11
C LYS A 96 -0.50 -6.86 6.70
N GLY A 97 -0.76 -5.86 5.85
CA GLY A 97 -1.23 -4.54 6.27
C GLY A 97 -2.52 -4.62 7.10
N ALA A 98 -3.53 -5.35 6.62
CA ALA A 98 -4.79 -5.52 7.33
C ALA A 98 -4.61 -6.20 8.70
N ARG A 99 -3.74 -7.21 8.80
CA ARG A 99 -3.40 -7.86 10.07
C ARG A 99 -2.72 -6.89 11.05
N LEU A 100 -1.85 -6.01 10.56
CA LEU A 100 -1.22 -4.98 11.39
C LEU A 100 -2.26 -4.00 11.94
N VAL A 101 -3.21 -3.54 11.12
CA VAL A 101 -4.33 -2.69 11.58
C VAL A 101 -5.11 -3.37 12.70
N VAL A 102 -5.51 -4.62 12.47
CA VAL A 102 -6.28 -5.43 13.44
C VAL A 102 -5.56 -5.63 14.78
N ARG A 103 -4.23 -5.74 14.74
CA ARG A 103 -3.40 -6.07 15.92
C ARG A 103 -2.93 -4.85 16.68
N PHE A 104 -2.49 -3.80 15.98
CA PHE A 104 -1.80 -2.66 16.57
C PHE A 104 -2.63 -1.37 16.52
N TYR A 105 -3.52 -1.22 15.54
CA TYR A 105 -4.23 0.03 15.28
C TYR A 105 -5.75 -0.18 15.10
N PRO A 106 -6.45 -0.84 16.04
CA PRO A 106 -7.84 -1.24 15.84
C PRO A 106 -8.81 -0.06 15.67
N LYS A 107 -8.50 1.11 16.25
CA LYS A 107 -9.37 2.30 16.23
C LYS A 107 -8.83 3.47 15.41
N HIS A 108 -7.73 3.28 14.68
CA HIS A 108 -7.08 4.37 13.95
C HIS A 108 -7.89 4.74 12.69
N ALA A 109 -8.58 5.90 12.73
CA ALA A 109 -9.53 6.30 11.71
C ALA A 109 -8.94 6.33 10.29
N GLN A 110 -7.73 6.89 10.11
CA GLN A 110 -7.09 6.98 8.80
C GLN A 110 -6.81 5.61 8.17
N LEU A 111 -6.42 4.61 8.97
CA LEU A 111 -6.11 3.28 8.45
C LEU A 111 -7.39 2.56 8.05
N LEU A 112 -8.45 2.75 8.83
CA LEU A 112 -9.76 2.16 8.55
C LEU A 112 -10.40 2.77 7.30
N ALA A 113 -10.26 4.08 7.08
CA ALA A 113 -10.69 4.73 5.84
C ALA A 113 -9.96 4.16 4.61
N VAL A 114 -8.64 3.94 4.71
CA VAL A 114 -7.87 3.31 3.62
C VAL A 114 -8.31 1.86 3.40
N VAL A 115 -8.56 1.10 4.47
CA VAL A 115 -9.08 -0.28 4.39
C VAL A 115 -10.43 -0.32 3.68
N GLU A 116 -11.33 0.61 4.01
CA GLU A 116 -12.66 0.71 3.41
C GLU A 116 -12.56 1.04 1.91
N ASP A 117 -11.78 2.06 1.54
CA ASP A 117 -11.58 2.46 0.14
C ASP A 117 -11.01 1.29 -0.70
N GLU A 118 -10.02 0.57 -0.18
CA GLU A 118 -9.45 -0.61 -0.84
C GLU A 118 -10.44 -1.78 -0.93
N LEU A 119 -11.30 -1.95 0.07
CA LEU A 119 -12.36 -2.95 0.05
C LEU A 119 -13.42 -2.61 -1.00
N LEU A 120 -13.84 -1.35 -1.08
CA LEU A 120 -14.83 -0.86 -2.04
C LEU A 120 -14.34 -0.96 -3.49
N LYS A 121 -13.04 -0.75 -3.72
CA LYS A 121 -12.41 -1.00 -5.03
C LYS A 121 -12.38 -2.48 -5.40
N GLY A 122 -12.16 -3.36 -4.42
CA GLY A 122 -11.89 -4.77 -4.66
C GLY A 122 -13.09 -5.72 -4.63
N TYR A 123 -14.17 -5.40 -3.91
CA TYR A 123 -15.22 -6.39 -3.62
C TYR A 123 -16.01 -6.87 -4.86
N LYS A 124 -16.03 -6.07 -5.93
CA LYS A 124 -16.68 -6.42 -7.21
C LYS A 124 -15.80 -7.25 -8.16
N ALA A 125 -14.52 -7.42 -7.85
CA ALA A 125 -13.63 -8.21 -8.68
C ALA A 125 -13.99 -9.70 -8.57
N LYS A 126 -14.20 -10.34 -9.73
CA LYS A 126 -14.40 -11.79 -9.81
C LYS A 126 -13.03 -12.46 -9.94
N THR A 127 -12.28 -12.48 -8.85
CA THR A 127 -10.94 -13.08 -8.80
C THR A 127 -11.01 -14.49 -8.21
N GLY A 128 -10.36 -15.45 -8.89
CA GLY A 128 -10.18 -16.82 -8.42
C GLY A 128 -9.00 -17.00 -7.44
N ASP A 129 -8.16 -15.97 -7.27
CA ASP A 129 -7.02 -16.02 -6.36
C ASP A 129 -7.45 -16.11 -4.91
N LYS A 130 -7.11 -17.25 -4.30
CA LYS A 130 -7.31 -17.50 -2.87
C LYS A 130 -6.70 -16.40 -2.00
N ARG A 131 -5.51 -15.90 -2.36
CA ARG A 131 -4.80 -14.84 -1.61
C ARG A 131 -5.54 -13.51 -1.64
N TYR A 132 -6.13 -13.16 -2.78
CA TYR A 132 -6.92 -11.94 -2.92
C TYR A 132 -8.20 -12.00 -2.08
N VAL A 133 -8.91 -13.13 -2.16
CA VAL A 133 -10.11 -13.37 -1.35
C VAL A 133 -9.79 -13.32 0.15
N GLU A 134 -8.64 -13.87 0.55
CA GLU A 134 -8.17 -13.80 1.93
C GLU A 134 -7.86 -12.36 2.36
N ALA A 135 -7.18 -11.58 1.50
CA ALA A 135 -6.89 -10.17 1.75
C ALA A 135 -8.16 -9.37 2.01
N MET A 136 -9.16 -9.50 1.13
CA MET A 136 -10.47 -8.85 1.29
C MET A 136 -11.18 -9.29 2.58
N GLY A 137 -11.08 -10.57 2.94
CA GLY A 137 -11.61 -11.06 4.20
C GLY A 137 -10.95 -10.42 5.43
N TRP A 138 -9.63 -10.19 5.38
CA TRP A 138 -8.90 -9.48 6.43
C TRP A 138 -9.26 -7.99 6.50
N LEU A 139 -9.52 -7.33 5.36
CA LEU A 139 -10.04 -5.95 5.34
C LEU A 139 -11.39 -5.86 6.05
N CYS A 140 -12.34 -6.76 5.72
CA CYS A 140 -13.62 -6.85 6.44
C CYS A 140 -13.42 -7.08 7.95
N ASN A 141 -12.44 -7.89 8.34
CA ASN A 141 -12.11 -8.15 9.74
C ASN A 141 -11.51 -6.92 10.44
N ALA A 142 -10.71 -6.11 9.74
CA ALA A 142 -10.19 -4.85 10.26
C ALA A 142 -11.33 -3.86 10.56
N LEU A 143 -12.27 -3.69 9.62
CA LEU A 143 -13.45 -2.84 9.83
C LEU A 143 -14.33 -3.37 10.96
N GLY A 144 -14.67 -4.66 10.96
CA GLY A 144 -15.51 -5.28 11.99
C GLY A 144 -14.91 -5.22 13.39
N ARG A 145 -13.59 -5.30 13.51
CA ARG A 145 -12.88 -5.26 14.80
C ARG A 145 -12.66 -3.84 15.31
N SER A 146 -12.82 -2.82 14.45
CA SER A 146 -12.75 -1.42 14.87
C SER A 146 -13.92 -0.99 15.76
N GLY A 147 -15.07 -1.67 15.65
CA GLY A 147 -16.27 -1.35 16.43
C GLY A 147 -17.00 -0.09 15.98
N GLN A 148 -16.61 0.53 14.86
CA GLN A 148 -17.20 1.81 14.43
C GLN A 148 -18.47 1.58 13.61
N ALA A 149 -19.54 2.28 14.00
CA ALA A 149 -20.85 2.12 13.37
C ALA A 149 -20.90 2.58 11.91
N GLN A 150 -20.04 3.51 11.50
CA GLN A 150 -19.97 4.02 10.13
C GLN A 150 -19.67 2.93 9.09
N TYR A 151 -18.90 1.90 9.46
CA TYR A 151 -18.55 0.81 8.54
C TYR A 151 -19.61 -0.30 8.49
N LYS A 152 -20.72 -0.16 9.22
CA LYS A 152 -21.81 -1.14 9.19
C LYS A 152 -22.45 -1.18 7.81
N ASP A 153 -22.75 -0.01 7.25
CA ASP A 153 -23.42 0.13 5.97
C ASP A 153 -22.54 -0.42 4.84
N THR A 154 -21.24 -0.13 4.88
CA THR A 154 -20.29 -0.65 3.89
C THR A 154 -20.08 -2.15 4.01
N LEU A 155 -20.03 -2.71 5.22
CA LEU A 155 -20.00 -4.16 5.41
C LEU A 155 -21.30 -4.84 4.95
N GLU A 156 -22.45 -4.21 5.15
CA GLU A 156 -23.73 -4.70 4.65
C GLU A 156 -23.78 -4.69 3.11
N GLU A 157 -23.35 -3.59 2.49
CA GLU A 157 -23.26 -3.47 1.04
C GLU A 157 -22.35 -4.55 0.45
N VAL A 158 -21.15 -4.74 1.01
CA VAL A 158 -20.21 -5.77 0.57
C VAL A 158 -20.79 -7.18 0.78
N ALA A 159 -21.53 -7.42 1.87
CA ALA A 159 -22.17 -8.72 2.11
C ALA A 159 -23.26 -9.07 1.08
N LYS A 160 -23.97 -8.06 0.56
CA LYS A 160 -25.01 -8.23 -0.46
C LYS A 160 -24.42 -8.26 -1.88
N ASN A 161 -23.52 -7.35 -2.19
CA ASN A 161 -23.08 -7.06 -3.55
C ASN A 161 -21.75 -7.71 -3.96
N ALA A 162 -20.97 -8.31 -3.03
CA ALA A 162 -19.70 -8.93 -3.41
C ALA A 162 -19.91 -10.15 -4.31
N LYS A 163 -19.15 -10.21 -5.42
CA LYS A 163 -19.26 -11.31 -6.38
C LYS A 163 -18.79 -12.66 -5.81
N HIS A 164 -17.87 -12.64 -4.85
CA HIS A 164 -17.26 -13.85 -4.30
C HIS A 164 -17.94 -14.30 -2.99
N ARG A 165 -18.41 -15.57 -2.95
CA ARG A 165 -19.14 -16.15 -1.80
C ARG A 165 -18.37 -16.01 -0.47
N LYS A 166 -17.05 -16.21 -0.46
CA LYS A 166 -16.26 -16.07 0.79
C LYS A 166 -16.18 -14.64 1.28
N ILE A 167 -16.09 -13.65 0.38
CA ILE A 167 -16.01 -12.23 0.78
C ILE A 167 -17.34 -11.83 1.46
N ARG A 168 -18.47 -12.23 0.87
CA ARG A 168 -19.80 -12.09 1.49
C ARG A 168 -19.86 -12.72 2.88
N GLY A 169 -19.31 -13.93 3.02
CA GLY A 169 -19.23 -14.64 4.30
C GLY A 169 -18.41 -13.90 5.37
N TYR A 170 -17.26 -13.33 5.00
CA TYR A 170 -16.45 -12.52 5.93
C TYR A 170 -17.16 -11.21 6.30
N ALA A 171 -17.73 -10.51 5.33
CA ALA A 171 -18.48 -9.28 5.57
C ALA A 171 -19.67 -9.53 6.51
N GLY A 172 -20.50 -10.54 6.24
CA GLY A 172 -21.63 -10.90 7.09
C GLY A 172 -21.25 -11.32 8.52
N LYS A 173 -20.11 -12.01 8.71
CA LYS A 173 -19.59 -12.33 10.05
C LYS A 173 -19.20 -11.08 10.84
N ASN A 174 -18.55 -10.12 10.18
CA ASN A 174 -18.12 -8.88 10.81
C ASN A 174 -19.29 -7.92 11.06
N PHE A 175 -20.26 -7.86 10.14
CA PHE A 175 -21.51 -7.12 10.34
C PHE A 175 -22.26 -7.62 11.59
N LYS A 176 -22.40 -8.94 11.78
CA LYS A 176 -23.01 -9.51 12.98
C LYS A 176 -22.28 -9.14 14.28
N ARG A 177 -20.97 -8.94 14.23
CA ARG A 177 -20.18 -8.52 15.41
C ARG A 177 -20.46 -7.06 15.81
N LEU A 178 -20.82 -6.23 14.83
CA LEU A 178 -21.17 -4.83 15.03
C LEU A 178 -22.67 -4.63 15.35
N ARG A 179 -23.48 -5.70 15.29
CA ARG A 179 -24.93 -5.71 15.55
C ARG A 179 -25.20 -5.99 17.03
#